data_AF-A0A9D6H5N6-F1
#
_entry.id   AF-A0A9D6H5N6-F1
#
_cell.length_a   1.000
_cell.length_b   1.000
_cell.length_c   1.000
_cell.angle_alpha   90.00
_cell.angle_beta   90.00
_cell.angle_gamma   90.00
#
_symmetry.space_group_name_H-M   'P 1'
#
loop_
_entity.id
_entity.type
_entity.pdbx_description
1 polymer ?
#
loop_
_entity_poly.entity_id
_entity_poly.type
_entity_poly.pdbx_seq_one_letter_code
_entity_poly.pdbx_strand_id
1 'polypeptide(L)'
;MADHARQHLRGRPRQGDPRQVHPRRRARGDEVVSASAGAACPFCSGAGVPLLESPRWLLLRHADPAPIAGWMMLVARAHREGPHALERDEQAELGGLVAAIAAAVRAATGCERTYLLSFNESVQHMHLHVVPRHASDATTTSWALADRYRETAAGRSAAIAPLVADEAARAVARHAERALAPFGFAPPAHDVR
;
A
#
# COMPACT_ATOMS: atom_id res chain seq x y z
N MET A 1 -24.77 16.93 41.14
CA MET A 1 -23.77 18.00 40.88
C MET A 1 -22.58 17.32 40.19
N ALA A 2 -22.68 17.02 38.89
CA ALA A 2 -22.14 17.81 37.76
C ALA A 2 -20.60 17.84 37.79
N ASP A 3 -19.94 16.89 37.10
CA ASP A 3 -19.47 16.97 35.70
C ASP A 3 -18.11 17.68 35.57
N HIS A 4 -17.03 16.91 35.69
CA HIS A 4 -15.66 17.34 35.46
C HIS A 4 -14.94 16.36 34.52
N ALA A 5 -15.00 16.61 33.22
CA ALA A 5 -13.90 16.37 32.26
C ALA A 5 -14.32 16.69 30.81
N ARG A 6 -14.57 17.97 30.50
CA ARG A 6 -14.68 18.46 29.12
C ARG A 6 -14.04 19.83 28.98
N GLN A 7 -12.70 19.91 29.03
CA GLN A 7 -12.04 21.20 28.77
C GLN A 7 -10.58 21.15 28.30
N HIS A 8 -10.20 20.32 27.32
CA HIS A 8 -8.89 20.46 26.66
C HIS A 8 -8.92 20.33 25.12
N LEU A 9 -9.94 20.88 24.47
CA LEU A 9 -9.94 21.16 23.02
C LEU A 9 -10.31 22.62 22.74
N ARG A 10 -9.54 23.56 23.29
CA ARG A 10 -9.55 24.96 22.83
C ARG A 10 -8.24 25.24 22.13
N GLY A 11 -8.33 25.37 20.80
CA GLY A 11 -7.21 25.52 19.90
C GLY A 11 -6.40 26.80 20.16
N ARG A 12 -5.07 26.65 20.15
CA ARG A 12 -4.17 27.77 19.90
C ARG A 12 -4.24 28.12 18.41
N PRO A 13 -4.33 29.39 18.02
CA PRO A 13 -4.21 29.77 16.61
C PRO A 13 -2.80 29.39 16.14
N ARG A 14 -2.72 28.55 15.09
CA ARG A 14 -1.46 28.28 14.40
C ARG A 14 -1.03 29.58 13.72
N GLN A 15 0.03 30.21 14.24
CA GLN A 15 0.80 31.17 13.45
C GLN A 15 1.26 30.44 12.19
N GLY A 16 0.75 30.88 11.04
CA GLY A 16 1.00 30.24 9.76
C GLY A 16 2.45 30.43 9.35
N ASP A 17 3.16 29.33 9.16
CA ASP A 17 4.38 29.26 8.37
C ASP A 17 4.04 29.69 6.94
N PRO A 18 4.66 30.75 6.38
CA PRO A 18 4.38 31.21 5.03
C PRO A 18 4.76 30.10 4.04
N ARG A 19 3.70 29.47 3.51
CA ARG A 19 3.68 28.49 2.42
C ARG A 19 4.88 28.68 1.48
N GLN A 20 5.79 27.70 1.45
CA GLN A 20 6.67 27.50 0.30
C GLN A 20 5.79 27.13 -0.90
N VAL A 21 5.34 28.15 -1.61
CA VAL A 21 4.64 27.99 -2.89
C VAL A 21 5.72 27.64 -3.91
N HIS A 22 5.95 26.35 -4.14
CA HIS A 22 6.73 25.93 -5.29
C HIS A 22 6.01 26.39 -6.57
N PRO A 23 6.73 26.98 -7.54
CA PRO A 23 6.12 27.42 -8.78
C PRO A 23 5.47 26.22 -9.47
N ARG A 24 4.20 26.38 -9.86
CA ARG A 24 3.46 25.39 -10.66
C ARG A 24 4.13 25.25 -12.02
N ARG A 25 5.12 24.35 -12.12
CA ARG A 25 5.56 23.85 -13.42
C ARG A 25 4.42 22.99 -13.93
N ARG A 26 3.74 23.42 -15.00
CA ARG A 26 2.85 22.53 -15.75
C ARG A 26 3.73 21.40 -16.28
N ALA A 27 3.70 20.24 -15.62
CA ALA A 27 4.17 19.02 -16.24
C ALA A 27 3.33 18.83 -17.52
N ARG A 28 3.99 18.54 -18.64
CA ARG A 28 3.30 17.93 -19.79
C ARG A 28 2.56 16.73 -19.23
N GLY A 29 1.25 16.67 -19.43
CA GLY A 29 0.46 15.54 -18.98
C GLY A 29 0.98 14.30 -19.67
N ASP A 30 1.59 13.41 -18.89
CA ASP A 30 1.66 12.01 -19.26
C ASP A 30 0.20 11.54 -19.24
N GLU A 31 -0.36 11.28 -20.42
CA GLU A 31 -1.71 10.76 -20.57
C GLU A 31 -1.76 9.41 -19.87
N VAL A 32 -2.30 9.40 -18.65
CA VAL A 32 -2.46 8.18 -17.86
C VAL A 32 -3.55 7.36 -18.56
N VAL A 33 -3.13 6.39 -19.36
CA VAL A 33 -4.04 5.41 -19.97
C VAL A 33 -4.64 4.60 -18.82
N SER A 34 -5.90 4.91 -18.45
CA SER A 34 -6.63 4.15 -17.44
C SER A 34 -6.99 2.77 -18.00
N ALA A 35 -6.52 1.72 -17.33
CA ALA A 35 -6.96 0.36 -17.61
C ALA A 35 -8.33 0.10 -16.97
N SER A 36 -9.35 -0.15 -17.81
CA SER A 36 -10.72 -0.49 -17.40
C SER A 36 -10.92 -2.00 -17.22
N ALA A 37 -12.08 -2.38 -16.67
CA ALA A 37 -12.47 -3.77 -16.38
C ALA A 37 -12.24 -4.74 -17.56
N GLY A 38 -11.90 -5.99 -17.24
CA GLY A 38 -11.69 -7.06 -18.21
C GLY A 38 -10.22 -7.27 -18.58
N ALA A 39 -9.94 -7.69 -19.81
CA ALA A 39 -8.60 -8.12 -20.26
C ALA A 39 -7.54 -6.99 -20.26
N ALA A 40 -7.97 -5.72 -20.21
CA ALA A 40 -7.07 -4.57 -20.13
C ALA A 40 -6.57 -4.31 -18.70
N CYS A 41 -7.29 -4.80 -17.67
CA CYS A 41 -6.90 -4.60 -16.29
C CYS A 41 -5.86 -5.65 -15.87
N PRO A 42 -4.63 -5.25 -15.47
CA PRO A 42 -3.56 -6.19 -15.14
C PRO A 42 -3.95 -7.11 -13.99
N PHE A 43 -4.63 -6.62 -12.96
CA PHE A 43 -5.05 -7.46 -11.83
C PHE A 43 -6.15 -8.46 -12.22
N CYS A 44 -7.10 -8.07 -13.08
CA CYS A 44 -8.12 -9.01 -13.60
C CYS A 44 -7.49 -10.10 -14.48
N SER A 45 -6.43 -9.77 -15.23
CA SER A 45 -5.69 -10.73 -16.04
C SER A 45 -4.68 -11.56 -15.23
N GLY A 46 -4.59 -11.38 -13.91
CA GLY A 46 -3.71 -12.17 -13.04
C GLY A 46 -2.28 -11.66 -12.92
N ALA A 47 -2.05 -10.33 -13.04
CA ALA A 47 -0.73 -9.75 -12.81
C ALA A 47 -0.32 -9.86 -11.34
N GLY A 48 0.92 -10.31 -11.13
CA GLY A 48 1.50 -10.56 -9.81
C GLY A 48 1.18 -11.97 -9.30
N VAL A 49 2.06 -12.50 -8.44
CA VAL A 49 1.87 -13.80 -7.80
C VAL A 49 1.41 -13.58 -6.35
N PRO A 50 0.19 -14.02 -5.98
CA PRO A 50 -0.29 -13.96 -4.59
C PRO A 50 0.66 -14.67 -3.64
N LEU A 51 0.99 -14.02 -2.53
CA LEU A 51 1.68 -14.67 -1.41
C LEU A 51 0.66 -15.33 -0.48
N LEU A 52 -0.47 -14.66 -0.30
CA LEU A 52 -1.67 -15.19 0.35
C LEU A 52 -2.88 -14.68 -0.42
N GLU A 53 -3.97 -15.43 -0.42
CA GLU A 53 -5.22 -15.07 -1.06
C GLU A 53 -6.43 -15.52 -0.26
N SER A 54 -7.53 -14.78 -0.40
CA SER A 54 -8.85 -15.09 0.17
C SER A 54 -9.92 -15.00 -0.93
N PRO A 55 -11.19 -15.31 -0.63
CA PRO A 55 -12.27 -15.14 -1.60
C PRO A 55 -12.38 -13.71 -2.17
N ARG A 56 -12.04 -12.67 -1.37
CA ARG A 56 -12.22 -11.25 -1.75
C ARG A 56 -10.91 -10.50 -2.02
N TRP A 57 -9.76 -11.02 -1.61
CA TRP A 57 -8.52 -10.26 -1.60
C TRP A 57 -7.29 -11.08 -1.96
N LEU A 58 -6.29 -10.41 -2.53
CA LEU A 58 -4.95 -10.92 -2.80
C LEU A 58 -3.94 -10.09 -2.01
N LEU A 59 -2.98 -10.76 -1.37
CA LEU A 59 -1.80 -10.11 -0.80
C LEU A 59 -0.61 -10.34 -1.74
N LEU A 60 -0.12 -9.26 -2.33
CA LEU A 60 0.98 -9.25 -3.30
C LEU A 60 2.14 -8.43 -2.74
N ARG A 61 3.34 -8.64 -3.28
CA ARG A 61 4.40 -7.62 -3.19
C ARG A 61 4.22 -6.55 -4.28
N HIS A 62 4.80 -5.38 -4.09
CA HIS A 62 4.93 -4.39 -5.17
C HIS A 62 5.68 -4.97 -6.37
N ALA A 63 5.30 -4.60 -7.59
CA ALA A 63 5.96 -5.03 -8.83
C ALA A 63 7.38 -4.46 -8.97
N ASP A 64 8.19 -5.04 -9.85
CA ASP A 64 9.52 -4.49 -10.13
C ASP A 64 9.45 -3.32 -11.12
N PRO A 65 10.36 -2.33 -11.00
CA PRO A 65 11.43 -2.20 -10.01
C PRO A 65 10.93 -1.76 -8.62
N ALA A 66 11.18 -2.57 -7.59
CA ALA A 66 10.73 -2.28 -6.23
C ALA A 66 11.62 -1.21 -5.55
N PRO A 67 11.07 -0.09 -5.04
CA PRO A 67 11.89 0.95 -4.40
C PRO A 67 12.35 0.60 -2.99
N ILE A 68 11.57 -0.22 -2.26
CA ILE A 68 11.80 -0.57 -0.85
C ILE A 68 11.39 -2.03 -0.62
N ALA A 69 12.20 -2.78 0.13
CA ALA A 69 11.92 -4.17 0.48
C ALA A 69 10.75 -4.23 1.47
N GLY A 70 9.84 -5.20 1.32
CA GLY A 70 8.64 -5.32 2.16
C GLY A 70 7.50 -4.36 1.80
N TRP A 71 7.55 -3.68 0.65
CA TRP A 71 6.42 -2.95 0.09
C TRP A 71 5.35 -3.94 -0.41
N MET A 72 4.21 -3.98 0.28
CA MET A 72 3.10 -4.89 -0.01
C MET A 72 1.93 -4.18 -0.69
N MET A 73 1.09 -4.97 -1.36
CA MET A 73 -0.18 -4.54 -1.94
C MET A 73 -1.30 -5.47 -1.50
N LEU A 74 -2.39 -4.91 -0.98
CA LEU A 74 -3.66 -5.61 -0.80
C LEU A 74 -4.55 -5.26 -2.00
N VAL A 75 -4.96 -6.26 -2.77
CA VAL A 75 -5.72 -6.07 -4.02
C VAL A 75 -7.06 -6.77 -3.91
N ALA A 76 -8.15 -6.09 -4.26
CA ALA A 76 -9.47 -6.73 -4.35
C ALA A 76 -9.47 -7.79 -5.45
N ARG A 77 -10.11 -8.94 -5.25
CA ARG A 77 -10.21 -9.97 -6.29
C ARG A 77 -11.17 -9.54 -7.38
N ALA A 78 -12.33 -9.01 -6.99
CA ALA A 78 -13.27 -8.40 -7.91
C ALA A 78 -12.71 -7.05 -8.43
N HIS A 79 -13.06 -6.70 -9.66
CA HIS A 79 -12.72 -5.40 -10.20
C HIS A 79 -13.56 -4.31 -9.51
N ARG A 80 -12.90 -3.53 -8.65
CA ARG A 80 -13.48 -2.35 -7.99
C ARG A 80 -12.63 -1.17 -8.39
N GLU A 81 -13.19 -0.08 -8.89
CA GLU A 81 -12.37 1.05 -9.38
C GLU A 81 -11.54 1.72 -8.28
N GLY A 82 -12.02 1.63 -7.04
CA GLY A 82 -11.32 2.10 -5.86
C GLY A 82 -12.15 1.88 -4.58
N PRO A 83 -11.79 2.53 -3.46
CA PRO A 83 -12.44 2.32 -2.17
C PRO A 83 -13.95 2.62 -2.16
N HIS A 84 -14.37 3.57 -3.00
CA HIS A 84 -15.78 3.98 -3.13
C HIS A 84 -16.66 2.91 -3.80
N ALA A 85 -16.06 1.96 -4.51
CA ALA A 85 -16.76 0.88 -5.22
C ALA A 85 -16.78 -0.45 -4.44
N LEU A 86 -16.16 -0.50 -3.25
CA LEU A 86 -16.16 -1.70 -2.41
C LEU A 86 -17.57 -2.06 -1.96
N GLU A 87 -17.88 -3.35 -1.92
CA GLU A 87 -19.11 -3.88 -1.34
C GLU A 87 -19.05 -3.95 0.18
N ARG A 88 -20.22 -4.13 0.83
CA ARG A 88 -20.35 -4.08 2.30
C ARG A 88 -19.37 -5.01 3.03
N ASP A 89 -19.22 -6.24 2.55
CA ASP A 89 -18.32 -7.22 3.16
C ASP A 89 -16.85 -6.80 2.97
N GLU A 90 -16.47 -6.33 1.78
CA GLU A 90 -15.12 -5.83 1.51
C GLU A 90 -14.79 -4.61 2.39
N GLN A 91 -15.74 -3.69 2.55
CA GLN A 91 -15.61 -2.53 3.44
C GLN A 91 -15.43 -2.95 4.91
N ALA A 92 -16.18 -3.94 5.37
CA ALA A 92 -16.12 -4.44 6.74
C ALA A 92 -14.77 -5.10 7.07
N GLU A 93 -14.14 -5.76 6.10
CA GLU A 93 -12.86 -6.42 6.29
C GLU A 93 -11.67 -5.47 6.24
N LEU A 94 -11.75 -4.43 5.40
CA LEU A 94 -10.59 -3.61 5.02
C LEU A 94 -9.80 -3.08 6.22
N GLY A 95 -10.48 -2.59 7.26
CA GLY A 95 -9.79 -2.06 8.46
C GLY A 95 -8.95 -3.10 9.19
N GLY A 96 -9.48 -4.32 9.35
CA GLY A 96 -8.79 -5.43 9.99
C GLY A 96 -7.61 -5.95 9.16
N LEU A 97 -7.82 -6.07 7.84
CA LEU A 97 -6.78 -6.47 6.89
C LEU A 97 -5.61 -5.48 6.91
N VAL A 98 -5.90 -4.18 6.85
CA VAL A 98 -4.89 -3.12 6.89
C VAL A 98 -4.06 -3.18 8.17
N ALA A 99 -4.70 -3.34 9.33
CA ALA A 99 -4.00 -3.42 10.60
C ALA A 99 -3.08 -4.65 10.67
N ALA A 100 -3.58 -5.81 10.23
CA ALA A 100 -2.81 -7.06 10.22
C ALA A 100 -1.60 -6.97 9.28
N ILE A 101 -1.79 -6.48 8.05
CA ILE A 101 -0.71 -6.35 7.07
C ILE A 101 0.31 -5.31 7.54
N ALA A 102 -0.12 -4.17 8.08
CA ALA A 102 0.78 -3.15 8.62
C ALA A 102 1.65 -3.71 9.77
N ALA A 103 1.06 -4.48 10.69
CA ALA A 103 1.80 -5.13 11.75
C ALA A 103 2.83 -6.14 11.21
N ALA A 104 2.45 -6.93 10.20
CA ALA A 104 3.33 -7.89 9.57
C ALA A 104 4.50 -7.23 8.80
N VAL A 105 4.24 -6.13 8.09
CA VAL A 105 5.29 -5.31 7.46
C VAL A 105 6.28 -4.80 8.49
N ARG A 106 5.81 -4.26 9.62
CA ARG A 106 6.68 -3.81 10.71
C ARG A 106 7.51 -4.96 11.29
N ALA A 107 6.90 -6.12 11.52
CA ALA A 107 7.59 -7.27 12.08
C ALA A 107 8.70 -7.81 11.15
N ALA A 108 8.42 -7.89 9.85
CA ALA A 108 9.36 -8.42 8.86
C ALA A 108 10.53 -7.45 8.55
N THR A 109 10.26 -6.15 8.54
CA THR A 109 11.23 -5.14 8.09
C THR A 109 11.92 -4.43 9.26
N GLY A 110 11.32 -4.43 10.45
CA GLY A 110 11.77 -3.60 11.58
C GLY A 110 11.41 -2.11 11.43
N CYS A 111 10.58 -1.74 10.45
CA CYS A 111 10.22 -0.35 10.22
C CYS A 111 9.39 0.23 11.39
N GLU A 112 9.61 1.51 11.71
CA GLU A 112 8.95 2.16 12.83
C GLU A 112 7.50 2.53 12.48
N ARG A 113 7.23 2.82 11.20
CA ARG A 113 5.90 3.15 10.67
C ARG A 113 5.61 2.45 9.36
N THR A 114 4.32 2.36 9.05
CA THR A 114 3.82 1.98 7.73
C THR A 114 3.00 3.12 7.14
N TYR A 115 3.13 3.35 5.83
CA TYR A 115 2.21 4.20 5.08
C TYR A 115 1.20 3.36 4.32
N LEU A 116 0.01 3.94 4.16
CA LEU A 116 -1.09 3.38 3.40
C LEU A 116 -1.40 4.34 2.24
N LEU A 117 -1.37 3.84 1.01
CA LEU A 117 -1.65 4.66 -0.18
C LEU A 117 -2.56 3.90 -1.14
N SER A 118 -3.63 4.53 -1.61
CA SER A 118 -4.52 4.01 -2.64
C SER A 118 -4.91 5.17 -3.55
N PHE A 119 -4.20 5.32 -4.67
CA PHE A 119 -4.55 6.32 -5.68
C PHE A 119 -5.47 5.74 -6.75
N ASN A 120 -5.21 4.48 -7.14
CA ASN A 120 -5.95 3.74 -8.18
C ASN A 120 -6.13 4.54 -9.49
N GLU A 121 -5.17 5.41 -9.82
CA GLU A 121 -5.24 6.30 -10.98
C GLU A 121 -4.76 5.59 -12.26
N SER A 122 -3.54 5.05 -12.24
CA SER A 122 -2.96 4.37 -13.41
C SER A 122 -3.59 3.00 -13.68
N VAL A 123 -4.07 2.35 -12.63
CA VAL A 123 -4.87 1.13 -12.72
C VAL A 123 -6.08 1.34 -11.82
N GLN A 124 -7.25 1.54 -12.44
CA GLN A 124 -8.54 1.71 -11.76
C GLN A 124 -9.06 0.37 -11.27
N HIS A 125 -8.29 -0.25 -10.37
CA HIS A 125 -8.60 -1.48 -9.67
C HIS A 125 -8.13 -1.31 -8.25
N MET A 126 -8.98 -1.65 -7.28
CA MET A 126 -8.74 -1.39 -5.87
C MET A 126 -7.53 -2.17 -5.40
N HIS A 127 -6.44 -1.44 -5.22
CA HIS A 127 -5.21 -1.90 -4.58
C HIS A 127 -4.75 -0.86 -3.58
N LEU A 128 -4.38 -1.32 -2.39
CA LEU A 128 -3.84 -0.51 -1.32
C LEU A 128 -2.38 -0.89 -1.09
N HIS A 129 -1.48 0.08 -1.17
CA HIS A 129 -0.08 -0.10 -0.82
C HIS A 129 0.11 -0.02 0.69
N VAL A 130 0.91 -0.94 1.24
CA VAL A 130 1.40 -0.89 2.62
C VAL A 130 2.92 -0.81 2.56
N VAL A 131 3.46 0.36 2.91
CA VAL A 131 4.87 0.71 2.65
C VAL A 131 5.63 0.87 3.96
N PRO A 132 6.78 0.19 4.16
CA PRO A 132 7.61 0.40 5.34
C PRO A 132 8.30 1.76 5.30
N ARG A 133 8.26 2.48 6.43
CA ARG A 133 9.00 3.72 6.67
C ARG A 133 10.06 3.46 7.73
N HIS A 134 11.33 3.67 7.36
CA HIS A 134 12.49 3.52 8.24
C HIS A 134 13.04 4.87 8.69
N ALA A 135 12.98 5.19 9.99
CA ALA A 135 13.39 6.49 10.54
C ALA A 135 14.80 6.94 10.10
N SER A 136 15.71 5.97 10.01
CA SER A 136 17.09 6.15 9.55
C SER A 136 17.24 6.49 8.07
N ASP A 137 16.21 6.26 7.25
CA ASP A 137 16.19 6.56 5.83
C ASP A 137 15.20 7.70 5.54
N ALA A 138 15.75 8.91 5.35
CA ALA A 138 14.96 10.11 5.07
C ALA A 138 14.14 10.00 3.77
N THR A 139 14.59 9.20 2.79
CA THR A 139 13.91 9.03 1.50
C THR A 139 12.61 8.24 1.62
N THR A 140 12.36 7.59 2.77
CA THR A 140 11.09 6.91 3.07
C THR A 140 10.05 7.82 3.74
N THR A 141 10.29 9.13 3.85
CA THR A 141 9.44 10.07 4.58
C THR A 141 8.43 10.77 3.67
N SER A 142 7.13 10.70 3.97
CA SER A 142 6.06 11.50 3.35
C SER A 142 6.22 11.66 1.82
N TRP A 143 6.42 12.89 1.33
CA TRP A 143 6.56 13.17 -0.10
C TRP A 143 7.88 12.68 -0.71
N ALA A 144 8.95 12.54 0.09
CA ALA A 144 10.21 11.98 -0.38
C ALA A 144 10.07 10.51 -0.82
N LEU A 145 9.09 9.77 -0.27
CA LEU A 145 8.76 8.44 -0.75
C LEU A 145 8.28 8.47 -2.22
N ALA A 146 7.48 9.48 -2.58
CA ALA A 146 7.00 9.64 -3.95
C ALA A 146 8.15 10.04 -4.91
N ASP A 147 9.10 10.85 -4.44
CA ASP A 147 10.33 11.15 -5.18
C ASP A 147 11.14 9.87 -5.40
N ARG A 148 11.43 9.10 -4.34
CA ARG A 148 12.13 7.82 -4.43
C ARG A 148 11.45 6.87 -5.42
N TYR A 149 10.13 6.75 -5.36
CA TYR A 149 9.37 5.93 -6.29
C TYR A 149 9.62 6.34 -7.75
N ARG A 150 9.53 7.64 -8.06
CA ARG A 150 9.79 8.16 -9.41
C ARG A 150 11.23 7.94 -9.86
N GLU A 151 12.19 8.14 -8.98
CA GLU A 151 13.60 7.93 -9.28
C GLU A 151 13.92 6.46 -9.56
N THR A 152 13.39 5.53 -8.75
CA THR A 152 13.54 4.09 -8.97
C THR A 152 12.84 3.64 -10.25
N ALA A 153 11.60 4.07 -10.49
CA ALA A 153 10.84 3.72 -11.69
C ALA A 153 11.54 4.21 -12.98
N ALA A 154 12.21 5.36 -12.90
CA ALA A 154 12.99 5.91 -14.02
C ALA A 154 14.43 5.37 -14.10
N GLY A 155 14.82 4.42 -13.25
CA GLY A 155 16.18 3.85 -13.23
C GLY A 155 17.29 4.80 -12.77
N ARG A 156 16.93 5.95 -12.17
CA ARG A 156 17.88 6.95 -11.66
C ARG A 156 18.35 6.65 -10.23
N SER A 157 17.64 5.80 -9.52
CA SER A 157 18.04 5.25 -8.22
C SER A 157 17.98 3.73 -8.23
N ALA A 158 18.88 3.08 -7.51
CA ALA A 158 18.92 1.63 -7.42
C ALA A 158 17.60 1.08 -6.86
N ALA A 159 17.04 0.09 -7.57
CA ALA A 159 15.93 -0.71 -7.08
C ALA A 159 16.44 -1.78 -6.12
N ILE A 160 15.53 -2.34 -5.32
CA ILE A 160 15.79 -3.55 -4.56
C ILE A 160 15.94 -4.71 -5.53
N ALA A 161 16.95 -5.55 -5.32
CA ALA A 161 17.15 -6.76 -6.10
C ALA A 161 15.91 -7.67 -5.98
N PRO A 162 15.39 -8.25 -7.07
CA PRO A 162 14.15 -9.04 -7.04
C PRO A 162 14.13 -10.13 -5.96
N LEU A 163 15.24 -10.87 -5.79
CA LEU A 163 15.36 -11.90 -4.77
C LEU A 163 15.16 -11.35 -3.34
N VAL A 164 15.72 -10.17 -3.05
CA VAL A 164 15.58 -9.51 -1.74
C VAL A 164 14.15 -8.99 -1.54
N ALA A 165 13.52 -8.48 -2.60
CA ALA A 165 12.12 -8.08 -2.56
C ALA A 165 11.19 -9.27 -2.29
N ASP A 166 11.44 -10.41 -2.94
CA ASP A 166 10.70 -11.65 -2.74
C ASP A 166 10.89 -12.22 -1.33
N GLU A 167 12.12 -12.25 -0.82
CA GLU A 167 12.41 -12.74 0.53
C GLU A 167 11.70 -11.90 1.60
N ALA A 168 11.79 -10.57 1.50
CA ALA A 168 11.12 -9.66 2.40
C ALA A 168 9.59 -9.84 2.34
N ALA A 169 9.02 -10.00 1.14
CA ALA A 169 7.59 -10.18 0.98
C ALA A 169 7.10 -11.53 1.56
N ARG A 170 7.87 -12.61 1.36
CA ARG A 170 7.59 -13.91 2.00
C ARG A 170 7.68 -13.82 3.53
N ALA A 171 8.62 -13.04 4.07
CA ALA A 171 8.68 -12.78 5.50
C ALA A 171 7.42 -12.05 6.00
N VAL A 172 6.96 -11.02 5.28
CA VAL A 172 5.70 -10.34 5.60
C VAL A 172 4.52 -11.31 5.58
N ALA A 173 4.40 -12.16 4.55
CA ALA A 173 3.32 -13.14 4.44
C ALA A 173 3.29 -14.10 5.64
N ARG A 174 4.45 -14.63 6.06
CA ARG A 174 4.55 -15.50 7.25
C ARG A 174 4.09 -14.82 8.53
N HIS A 175 4.41 -13.53 8.71
CA HIS A 175 3.93 -12.77 9.87
C HIS A 175 2.43 -12.47 9.81
N ALA A 176 1.87 -12.31 8.61
CA ALA A 176 0.47 -11.96 8.40
C ALA A 176 -0.48 -13.16 8.48
N GLU A 177 -0.01 -14.36 8.11
CA GLU A 177 -0.85 -15.54 7.88
C GLU A 177 -1.86 -15.81 9.00
N ARG A 178 -1.40 -15.89 10.26
CA ARG A 178 -2.29 -16.15 11.41
C ARG A 178 -3.34 -15.04 11.61
N ALA A 179 -2.97 -13.79 11.40
CA ALA A 179 -3.87 -12.65 11.58
C ALA A 179 -4.85 -12.48 10.41
N LEU A 180 -4.49 -12.98 9.22
CA LEU A 180 -5.32 -12.94 8.03
C LEU A 180 -6.22 -14.17 7.86
N ALA A 181 -5.91 -15.29 8.51
CA ALA A 181 -6.71 -16.52 8.46
C ALA A 181 -8.22 -16.32 8.79
N PRO A 182 -8.64 -15.48 9.76
CA PRO A 182 -10.06 -15.21 10.00
C PRO A 182 -10.80 -14.58 8.82
N PHE A 183 -10.10 -13.95 7.89
CA PHE A 183 -10.64 -13.38 6.65
C PHE A 183 -10.57 -14.37 5.48
N GLY A 184 -10.22 -15.64 5.74
CA GLY A 184 -10.11 -16.69 4.74
C GLY A 184 -8.85 -16.63 3.89
N PHE A 185 -7.79 -15.95 4.34
CA PHE A 185 -6.51 -15.98 3.64
C PHE A 185 -5.79 -17.31 3.82
N ALA A 186 -5.20 -17.82 2.74
CA ALA A 186 -4.30 -18.97 2.70
C ALA A 186 -3.25 -18.78 1.59
N PRO A 187 -2.13 -19.54 1.61
CA PRO A 187 -1.24 -19.61 0.45
C PRO A 187 -2.03 -20.06 -0.80
N PRO A 188 -1.70 -19.54 -2.00
CA PRO A 188 -2.39 -19.95 -3.22
C PRO A 188 -2.21 -21.46 -3.46
N ALA A 189 -3.26 -22.11 -3.97
CA ALA A 189 -3.31 -23.57 -4.12
C ALA A 189 -2.31 -24.15 -5.15
N HIS A 190 -1.45 -23.33 -5.75
CA HIS A 190 -0.57 -23.71 -6.86
C HIS A 190 0.92 -23.89 -6.51
N ASP A 191 1.30 -23.81 -5.23
CA ASP A 191 2.69 -24.06 -4.75
C ASP A 191 2.87 -25.49 -4.15
N VAL A 192 2.41 -26.52 -4.88
CA VAL A 192 2.90 -27.91 -4.73
C VAL A 192 3.41 -28.38 -6.09
N ARG A 193 4.56 -27.85 -6.53
CA ARG A 193 5.43 -28.48 -7.53
C ARG A 193 6.88 -28.18 -7.24
#